data_AF-A0A656Q8L9-F1
#
_entry.id   AF-A0A656Q8L9-F1
#
_cell.length_a   1.000
_cell.length_b   1.000
_cell.length_c   1.000
_cell.angle_alpha   90.00
_cell.angle_beta   90.00
_cell.angle_gamma   90.00
#
_symmetry.space_group_name_H-M   'P 1'
#
loop_
_entity.id
_entity.type
_entity.pdbx_description
1 polymer ?
#
loop_
_entity_poly.entity_id
_entity_poly.type
_entity_poly.pdbx_seq_one_letter_code
_entity_poly.pdbx_strand_id
1 'polypeptide(L)'
;MNLSELPGINRRVKLSNLGEFAERLSVMTNELRDQILAPRPRKTAPVFTIGELSDMCGIDRQKINYLATKEGTDLPPGETHGTGRARIFSLKDARTWVQQVSDIYQTPLVTGTREHRGRVLITANFKGGSCKTTTSMCIGQGLSLRGRKVLMIDLDPQASLSELCGLYAEKDVTWEDTVLPYIYDPDMEGGLASKVQSTYWDGLDVIPAHNYLHDAEFHLPTAQKTNANFEFWSVLRKGIEPLRAEYDYIILDTAPSLSYMTLNGLMAADSMVMPLVPESLDFISSVSFWSLFAEVANGFVEHEVDKTYDFVSVLLSRVDYGNTSSAPVVRSWSQRAYGDWLHTTEIPASSVMSNGALAFSTVFDLSRAETVAKTLARVKQPMVDYCKWIDDQYVEQWRAGQ
;
A
#
# COMPACT_ATOMS: atom_id res chain seq x y z
N MET A 1 58.70 -21.85 0.57
CA MET A 1 57.25 -21.55 0.71
C MET A 1 56.85 -20.79 -0.55
N ASN A 2 56.20 -21.46 -1.51
CA ASN A 2 55.62 -20.81 -2.68
C ASN A 2 54.16 -20.50 -2.34
N LEU A 3 53.81 -19.21 -2.34
CA LEU A 3 52.43 -18.74 -2.31
C LEU A 3 51.75 -19.24 -3.57
N SER A 4 50.75 -20.11 -3.42
CA SER A 4 49.91 -20.57 -4.52
C SER A 4 49.13 -19.38 -5.07
N GLU A 5 49.54 -18.84 -6.22
CA GLU A 5 48.74 -17.91 -7.00
C GLU A 5 47.43 -18.62 -7.40
N LEU A 6 46.30 -18.11 -6.91
CA LEU A 6 45.00 -18.56 -7.36
C LEU A 6 44.89 -18.28 -8.87
N PRO A 7 44.44 -19.25 -9.70
CA PRO A 7 44.34 -19.05 -11.13
C PRO A 7 43.47 -17.83 -11.46
N GLY A 8 43.95 -16.98 -12.36
CA GLY A 8 43.25 -15.76 -12.78
C GLY A 8 41.87 -16.10 -13.32
N ILE A 9 40.82 -15.61 -12.65
CA ILE A 9 39.44 -15.82 -13.10
C ILE A 9 39.22 -14.97 -14.37
N ASN A 10 39.03 -15.62 -15.52
CA ASN A 10 38.62 -14.95 -16.74
C ASN A 10 37.16 -14.49 -16.61
N ARG A 11 36.95 -13.17 -16.51
CA ARG A 11 35.63 -12.54 -16.32
C ARG A 11 34.95 -12.13 -17.64
N ARG A 12 35.47 -12.54 -18.80
CA ARG A 12 34.79 -12.27 -20.09
C ARG A 12 33.58 -13.18 -20.24
N VAL A 13 32.40 -12.58 -20.37
CA VAL A 13 31.12 -13.27 -20.53
C VAL A 13 30.50 -12.86 -21.87
N LYS A 14 29.98 -13.80 -22.67
CA LYS A 14 29.20 -13.48 -23.87
C LYS A 14 27.77 -13.15 -23.46
N LEU A 15 27.08 -12.31 -24.24
CA LEU A 15 25.67 -11.96 -24.00
C LEU A 15 24.76 -13.18 -23.85
N SER A 16 24.95 -14.22 -24.67
CA SER A 16 24.17 -15.47 -24.58
C SER A 16 24.33 -16.17 -23.22
N ASN A 17 25.53 -16.12 -22.64
CA ASN A 17 25.78 -16.70 -21.32
C ASN A 17 25.11 -15.90 -20.19
N LEU A 18 24.78 -14.61 -20.41
CA LEU A 18 24.00 -13.84 -19.44
C LEU A 18 22.53 -14.27 -19.44
N GLY A 19 21.96 -14.61 -20.60
CA GLY A 19 20.61 -15.19 -20.70
C GLY A 19 20.51 -16.52 -19.98
N GLU A 20 21.41 -17.46 -20.29
CA GLU A 20 21.50 -18.76 -19.61
C GLU A 20 21.72 -18.61 -18.09
N PHE A 21 22.55 -17.63 -17.68
CA PHE A 21 22.78 -17.34 -16.27
C PHE A 21 21.53 -16.81 -15.57
N ALA A 22 20.78 -15.92 -16.21
CA ALA A 22 19.52 -15.40 -15.69
C ALA A 22 18.47 -16.50 -15.53
N GLU A 23 18.33 -17.40 -16.51
CA GLU A 23 17.45 -18.57 -16.41
C GLU A 23 17.84 -19.47 -15.24
N ARG A 24 19.14 -19.78 -15.06
CA ARG A 24 19.62 -20.59 -13.93
C ARG A 24 19.36 -19.93 -12.57
N LEU A 25 19.54 -18.61 -12.48
CA LEU A 25 19.21 -17.86 -11.26
C LEU A 25 17.71 -17.87 -10.99
N SER A 26 16.87 -17.76 -12.02
CA SER A 26 15.41 -17.85 -11.88
C SER A 26 14.98 -19.22 -11.35
N VAL A 27 15.54 -20.31 -11.89
CA VAL A 27 15.27 -21.68 -11.39
C VAL A 27 15.71 -21.83 -9.93
N MET A 28 16.94 -21.41 -9.59
CA MET A 28 17.46 -21.48 -8.23
C MET A 28 16.65 -20.60 -7.26
N THR A 29 16.22 -19.42 -7.68
CA THR A 29 15.40 -18.52 -6.87
C THR A 29 14.02 -19.12 -6.62
N ASN A 30 13.43 -19.76 -7.64
CA ASN A 30 12.18 -20.51 -7.49
C ASN A 30 12.32 -21.68 -6.50
N GLU A 31 13.42 -22.46 -6.59
CA GLU A 31 13.69 -23.57 -5.66
C GLU A 31 13.91 -23.07 -4.22
N LEU A 32 14.72 -22.02 -4.03
CA LEU A 32 14.93 -21.42 -2.70
C LEU A 32 13.64 -20.82 -2.15
N ARG A 33 12.84 -20.15 -2.98
CA ARG A 33 11.55 -19.59 -2.57
C ARG A 33 10.54 -20.69 -2.23
N ASP A 34 10.50 -21.78 -2.98
CA ASP A 34 9.63 -22.92 -2.67
C ASP A 34 10.04 -23.64 -1.36
N GLN A 35 11.33 -23.61 -1.00
CA GLN A 35 11.81 -24.09 0.30
C GLN A 35 11.53 -23.11 1.46
N ILE A 36 11.51 -21.80 1.18
CA ILE A 36 11.25 -20.75 2.18
C ILE A 36 9.74 -20.56 2.43
N LEU A 37 8.89 -20.83 1.44
CA LEU A 37 7.45 -20.53 1.47
C LEU A 37 6.61 -21.79 1.67
N ALA A 38 5.90 -21.89 2.79
CA ALA A 38 4.97 -22.99 3.09
C ALA A 38 3.82 -23.11 2.05
N PRO A 39 3.18 -24.30 1.91
CA PRO A 39 2.10 -24.53 0.96
C PRO A 39 0.88 -23.67 1.27
N ARG A 40 0.19 -23.21 0.22
CA ARG A 40 -0.91 -22.21 0.24
C ARG A 40 -2.10 -22.55 1.18
N PRO A 41 -2.81 -21.53 1.71
CA PRO A 41 -2.60 -20.08 1.51
C PRO A 41 -1.56 -19.50 2.49
N ARG A 42 -0.75 -18.56 1.96
CA ARG A 42 0.51 -18.06 2.57
C ARG A 42 0.33 -16.99 3.66
N LYS A 43 -0.79 -16.26 3.68
CA LYS A 43 -1.13 -15.29 4.72
C LYS A 43 -2.54 -15.55 5.21
N THR A 44 -2.74 -15.50 6.52
CA THR A 44 -4.05 -15.60 7.15
C THR A 44 -4.44 -14.23 7.68
N ALA A 45 -5.71 -13.85 7.48
CA ALA A 45 -6.24 -12.63 8.07
C ALA A 45 -6.09 -12.69 9.61
N PRO A 46 -5.82 -11.56 10.27
CA PRO A 46 -5.79 -11.51 11.71
C PRO A 46 -7.17 -11.79 12.30
N VAL A 47 -7.18 -12.27 13.54
CA VAL A 47 -8.37 -12.38 14.38
C VAL A 47 -8.30 -11.37 15.52
N PHE A 48 -9.45 -10.96 16.02
CA PHE A 48 -9.60 -9.86 16.96
C PHE A 48 -10.23 -10.34 18.25
N THR A 49 -9.68 -9.92 19.38
CA THR A 49 -10.29 -10.13 20.70
C THR A 49 -11.40 -9.10 20.95
N ILE A 50 -12.26 -9.34 21.97
CA ILE A 50 -13.23 -8.34 22.44
C ILE A 50 -12.57 -7.00 22.77
N GLY A 51 -11.35 -7.01 23.31
CA GLY A 51 -10.63 -5.78 23.66
C GLY A 51 -10.28 -4.98 22.41
N GLU A 52 -9.75 -5.62 21.38
CA GLU A 52 -9.40 -4.96 20.12
C GLU A 52 -10.65 -4.49 19.37
N LEU A 53 -11.73 -5.29 19.40
CA LEU A 53 -13.01 -4.91 18.80
C LEU A 53 -13.63 -3.69 19.50
N SER A 54 -13.53 -3.64 20.83
CA SER A 54 -13.92 -2.49 21.66
C SER A 54 -13.16 -1.23 21.27
N ASP A 55 -11.83 -1.33 21.12
CA ASP A 55 -10.98 -0.21 20.68
C ASP A 55 -11.35 0.26 19.26
N MET A 56 -11.60 -0.68 18.34
CA MET A 56 -11.97 -0.37 16.94
C MET A 56 -13.37 0.26 16.83
N CYS A 57 -14.33 -0.19 17.65
CA CYS A 57 -15.70 0.32 17.63
C CYS A 57 -15.90 1.59 18.48
N GLY A 58 -14.93 1.95 19.33
CA GLY A 58 -15.06 3.08 20.25
C GLY A 58 -16.12 2.87 21.35
N ILE A 59 -16.45 1.62 21.69
CA ILE A 59 -17.43 1.29 22.73
C ILE A 59 -16.84 0.36 23.78
N ASP A 60 -17.47 0.28 24.95
CA ASP A 60 -16.95 -0.52 26.06
C ASP A 60 -17.06 -2.05 25.82
N ARG A 61 -16.15 -2.79 26.46
CA ARG A 61 -16.08 -4.27 26.34
C ARG A 61 -17.33 -4.98 26.86
N GLN A 62 -18.07 -4.40 27.81
CA GLN A 62 -19.30 -5.01 28.33
C GLN A 62 -20.42 -4.92 27.31
N LYS A 63 -20.53 -3.80 26.61
CA LYS A 63 -21.46 -3.58 25.50
C LYS A 63 -21.17 -4.50 24.32
N ILE A 64 -19.89 -4.69 23.95
CA ILE A 64 -19.50 -5.70 22.93
C ILE A 64 -19.99 -7.10 23.36
N ASN A 65 -19.70 -7.52 24.59
CA ASN A 65 -20.15 -8.83 25.09
C ASN A 65 -21.67 -8.98 25.07
N TYR A 66 -22.40 -7.97 25.56
CA TYR A 66 -23.86 -7.97 25.58
C TYR A 66 -24.42 -8.13 24.16
N LEU A 67 -23.98 -7.27 23.23
CA LEU A 67 -24.43 -7.30 21.84
C LEU A 67 -24.08 -8.62 21.14
N ALA A 68 -22.90 -9.19 21.38
CA ALA A 68 -22.46 -10.44 20.77
C ALA A 68 -23.26 -11.67 21.25
N THR A 69 -23.94 -11.58 22.39
CA THR A 69 -24.79 -12.65 22.95
C THR A 69 -26.29 -12.39 22.86
N LYS A 70 -26.69 -11.20 22.40
CA LYS A 70 -28.08 -10.80 22.35
C LYS A 70 -28.76 -11.48 21.16
N GLU A 71 -29.82 -12.23 21.43
CA GLU A 71 -30.64 -12.81 20.35
C GLU A 71 -31.32 -11.70 19.52
N GLY A 72 -31.38 -11.91 18.21
CA GLY A 72 -32.03 -10.99 17.27
C GLY A 72 -31.18 -9.81 16.81
N THR A 73 -29.86 -9.80 17.06
CA THR A 73 -28.93 -8.86 16.42
C THR A 73 -28.36 -9.46 15.14
N ASP A 74 -28.18 -8.62 14.10
CA ASP A 74 -27.46 -9.00 12.87
C ASP A 74 -25.92 -8.96 13.03
N LEU A 75 -25.44 -8.74 14.26
CA LEU A 75 -24.02 -8.68 14.58
C LEU A 75 -23.42 -10.08 14.66
N PRO A 76 -22.27 -10.33 14.02
CA PRO A 76 -21.60 -11.62 14.13
C PRO A 76 -21.23 -11.93 15.58
N PRO A 77 -21.61 -13.10 16.12
CA PRO A 77 -21.37 -13.40 17.51
C PRO A 77 -19.88 -13.64 17.79
N GLY A 78 -19.07 -13.98 16.79
CA GLY A 78 -17.68 -14.43 16.98
C GLY A 78 -17.59 -15.85 17.57
N GLU A 79 -16.39 -16.41 17.56
CA GLU A 79 -16.12 -17.79 17.97
C GLU A 79 -15.53 -17.87 19.38
N THR A 80 -15.96 -18.85 20.16
CA THR A 80 -15.41 -19.10 21.51
C THR A 80 -14.48 -20.31 21.49
N HIS A 81 -13.25 -20.14 22.01
CA HIS A 81 -12.30 -21.25 22.19
C HIS A 81 -12.16 -21.67 23.66
N GLY A 82 -12.09 -22.99 23.89
CA GLY A 82 -11.78 -23.56 25.21
C GLY A 82 -12.91 -23.39 26.24
N THR A 83 -12.61 -22.86 27.43
CA THR A 83 -13.52 -22.74 28.58
C THR A 83 -14.68 -21.73 28.39
N GLY A 84 -14.93 -21.27 27.16
CA GLY A 84 -16.03 -20.37 26.81
C GLY A 84 -15.83 -18.90 27.18
N ARG A 85 -14.69 -18.53 27.80
CA ARG A 85 -14.42 -17.15 28.26
C ARG A 85 -13.73 -16.25 27.24
N ALA A 86 -12.99 -16.82 26.28
CA ALA A 86 -12.29 -16.04 25.26
C ALA A 86 -13.04 -16.14 23.94
N ARG A 87 -13.52 -14.98 23.45
CA ARG A 87 -14.21 -14.83 22.17
C ARG A 87 -13.30 -14.10 21.19
N ILE A 88 -13.16 -14.66 20.01
CA ILE A 88 -12.41 -14.10 18.90
C ILE A 88 -13.36 -13.80 17.73
N PHE A 89 -13.00 -12.79 16.94
CA PHE A 89 -13.76 -12.34 15.79
C PHE A 89 -12.86 -12.43 14.57
N SER A 90 -13.38 -12.93 13.46
CA SER A 90 -12.67 -12.87 12.19
C SER A 90 -12.52 -11.41 11.74
N LEU A 91 -11.62 -11.13 10.80
CA LEU A 91 -11.51 -9.80 10.19
C LEU A 91 -12.84 -9.31 9.61
N LYS A 92 -13.57 -10.19 8.92
CA LYS A 92 -14.88 -9.89 8.36
C LYS A 92 -15.90 -9.52 9.45
N ASP A 93 -15.89 -10.25 10.56
CA ASP A 93 -16.74 -9.94 11.70
C ASP A 93 -16.38 -8.56 12.26
N ALA A 94 -15.09 -8.32 12.51
CA ALA A 94 -14.62 -7.06 13.07
C ALA A 94 -15.02 -5.85 12.21
N ARG A 95 -14.91 -5.96 10.87
CA ARG A 95 -15.37 -4.91 9.95
C ARG A 95 -16.88 -4.70 10.01
N THR A 96 -17.66 -5.78 10.08
CA THR A 96 -19.13 -5.71 10.22
C THR A 96 -19.52 -4.98 11.50
N TRP A 97 -18.84 -5.29 12.62
CA TRP A 97 -19.02 -4.62 13.90
C TRP A 97 -18.68 -3.13 13.82
N VAL A 98 -17.54 -2.77 13.22
CA VAL A 98 -17.15 -1.37 13.05
C VAL A 98 -18.21 -0.61 12.23
N GLN A 99 -18.69 -1.17 11.12
CA GLN A 99 -19.70 -0.52 10.27
C GLN A 99 -21.04 -0.33 10.99
N GLN A 100 -21.47 -1.28 11.81
CA GLN A 100 -22.80 -1.24 12.44
C GLN A 100 -22.82 -0.54 13.82
N VAL A 101 -21.70 -0.52 14.55
CA VAL A 101 -21.68 -0.16 15.97
C VAL A 101 -20.81 1.06 16.27
N SER A 102 -19.78 1.33 15.47
CA SER A 102 -18.92 2.49 15.70
C SER A 102 -19.60 3.81 15.31
N ASP A 103 -19.02 4.91 15.76
CA ASP A 103 -19.39 6.28 15.35
C ASP A 103 -18.69 6.72 14.06
N ILE A 104 -17.93 5.83 13.41
CA ILE A 104 -17.24 6.12 12.16
C ILE A 104 -18.28 6.40 11.08
N TYR A 105 -18.11 7.53 10.41
CA TYR A 105 -18.99 7.98 9.33
C TYR A 105 -19.18 6.90 8.27
N GLN A 106 -20.42 6.56 7.93
CA GLN A 106 -20.75 5.60 6.88
C GLN A 106 -20.77 6.32 5.52
N THR A 107 -19.96 5.84 4.57
CA THR A 107 -19.85 6.49 3.26
C THR A 107 -21.12 6.31 2.42
N PRO A 108 -21.34 7.14 1.38
CA PRO A 108 -22.41 6.92 0.41
C PRO A 108 -22.37 5.51 -0.22
N LEU A 109 -21.16 4.94 -0.40
CA LEU A 109 -20.98 3.56 -0.86
C LEU A 109 -21.66 2.52 0.04
N VAL A 110 -21.57 2.69 1.35
CA VAL A 110 -22.16 1.77 2.33
C VAL A 110 -23.65 2.06 2.53
N THR A 111 -24.02 3.34 2.61
CA THR A 111 -25.39 3.75 2.92
C THR A 111 -26.34 3.73 1.71
N GLY A 112 -25.81 3.76 0.49
CA GLY A 112 -26.60 3.88 -0.74
C GLY A 112 -27.37 5.20 -0.87
N THR A 113 -26.99 6.21 -0.10
CA THR A 113 -27.76 7.48 0.01
C THR A 113 -27.60 8.40 -1.20
N ARG A 114 -26.45 8.35 -1.88
CA ARG A 114 -26.14 9.13 -3.08
C ARG A 114 -25.02 8.48 -3.88
N GLU A 115 -24.72 9.04 -5.04
CA GLU A 115 -23.54 8.65 -5.83
C GLU A 115 -22.27 8.80 -5.00
N HIS A 116 -21.45 7.76 -5.03
CA HIS A 116 -20.19 7.69 -4.33
C HIS A 116 -19.04 7.92 -5.30
N ARG A 117 -18.08 8.73 -4.87
CA ARG A 117 -16.81 8.89 -5.56
C ARG A 117 -15.68 8.73 -4.54
N GLY A 118 -15.06 7.55 -4.60
CA GLY A 118 -13.88 7.16 -3.84
C GLY A 118 -12.70 8.06 -4.11
N ARG A 119 -11.65 7.91 -3.30
CA ARG A 119 -10.47 8.80 -3.31
C ARG A 119 -9.22 8.04 -3.69
N VAL A 120 -8.44 8.63 -4.58
CA VAL A 120 -7.20 8.04 -5.09
C VAL A 120 -6.04 8.63 -4.30
N LEU A 121 -5.28 7.79 -3.60
CA LEU A 121 -4.12 8.17 -2.82
C LEU A 121 -2.88 7.52 -3.40
N ILE A 122 -1.80 8.28 -3.60
CA ILE A 122 -0.52 7.73 -4.05
C ILE A 122 0.53 7.82 -2.96
N THR A 123 1.32 6.76 -2.82
CA THR A 123 2.53 6.80 -2.00
C THR A 123 3.76 6.99 -2.88
N ALA A 124 4.37 8.18 -2.87
CA ALA A 124 5.44 8.55 -3.81
C ALA A 124 6.72 9.03 -3.10
N ASN A 125 7.88 8.58 -3.60
CA ASN A 125 9.23 9.01 -3.23
C ASN A 125 10.25 8.35 -4.19
N PHE A 126 11.15 9.11 -4.84
CA PHE A 126 12.12 8.60 -5.83
C PHE A 126 13.40 8.00 -5.19
N LYS A 127 13.28 7.52 -3.96
CA LYS A 127 14.33 6.78 -3.26
C LYS A 127 13.89 5.34 -2.99
N GLY A 128 14.72 4.37 -3.39
CA GLY A 128 14.54 2.98 -2.99
C GLY A 128 14.73 2.82 -1.47
N GLY A 129 13.89 2.02 -0.82
CA GLY A 129 13.94 1.78 0.63
C GLY A 129 13.20 2.80 1.50
N SER A 130 12.48 3.76 0.90
CA SER A 130 11.75 4.82 1.61
C SER A 130 10.44 4.39 2.26
N CYS A 131 10.17 3.09 2.39
CA CYS A 131 8.93 2.52 2.97
C CYS A 131 7.62 2.79 2.21
N LYS A 132 7.64 3.09 0.91
CA LYS A 132 6.43 3.31 0.08
C LYS A 132 5.44 2.15 0.18
N THR A 133 5.83 0.99 -0.34
CA THR A 133 4.99 -0.21 -0.40
C THR A 133 4.43 -0.63 0.95
N THR A 134 5.26 -0.64 2.00
CA THR A 134 4.80 -0.95 3.35
C THR A 134 3.80 0.08 3.88
N THR A 135 4.03 1.37 3.61
CA THR A 135 3.11 2.45 3.99
C THR A 135 1.80 2.33 3.22
N SER A 136 1.84 2.11 1.89
CA SER A 136 0.67 1.85 1.04
C SER A 136 -0.18 0.72 1.61
N MET A 137 0.42 -0.44 1.87
CA MET A 137 -0.29 -1.59 2.44
C MET A 137 -0.89 -1.29 3.82
N CYS A 138 -0.12 -0.63 4.70
CA CYS A 138 -0.58 -0.32 6.05
C CYS A 138 -1.73 0.69 6.05
N ILE A 139 -1.72 1.69 5.16
CA ILE A 139 -2.83 2.62 4.97
C ILE A 139 -4.06 1.84 4.51
N GLY A 140 -3.91 0.96 3.52
CA GLY A 140 -5.04 0.15 3.02
C GLY A 140 -5.66 -0.75 4.09
N GLN A 141 -4.83 -1.45 4.86
CA GLN A 141 -5.31 -2.29 5.97
C GLN A 141 -5.96 -1.45 7.08
N GLY A 142 -5.34 -0.33 7.46
CA GLY A 142 -5.87 0.56 8.50
C GLY A 142 -7.22 1.18 8.12
N LEU A 143 -7.38 1.62 6.88
CA LEU A 143 -8.66 2.12 6.36
C LEU A 143 -9.72 1.00 6.26
N SER A 144 -9.33 -0.20 5.83
CA SER A 144 -10.24 -1.37 5.82
C SER A 144 -10.76 -1.71 7.22
N LEU A 145 -9.92 -1.62 8.27
CA LEU A 145 -10.32 -1.82 9.67
C LEU A 145 -11.28 -0.73 10.18
N ARG A 146 -11.30 0.45 9.55
CA ARG A 146 -12.30 1.50 9.79
C ARG A 146 -13.61 1.27 9.04
N GLY A 147 -13.78 0.11 8.40
CA GLY A 147 -14.97 -0.26 7.65
C GLY A 147 -14.99 0.23 6.21
N ARG A 148 -13.87 0.77 5.68
CA ARG A 148 -13.76 1.22 4.29
C ARG A 148 -13.57 0.05 3.32
N LYS A 149 -14.02 0.20 2.07
CA LYS A 149 -13.61 -0.66 0.95
C LYS A 149 -12.39 -0.03 0.27
N VAL A 150 -11.32 -0.81 0.12
CA VAL A 150 -10.04 -0.34 -0.41
C VAL A 150 -9.61 -1.16 -1.61
N LEU A 151 -9.18 -0.50 -2.67
CA LEU A 151 -8.47 -1.11 -3.80
C LEU A 151 -7.01 -0.69 -3.75
N MET A 152 -6.11 -1.66 -3.80
CA MET A 152 -4.68 -1.44 -3.99
C MET A 152 -4.34 -1.57 -5.48
N ILE A 153 -3.54 -0.67 -6.04
CA ILE A 153 -3.02 -0.82 -7.41
C ILE A 153 -1.50 -0.76 -7.32
N ASP A 154 -0.86 -1.88 -7.64
CA ASP A 154 0.59 -1.98 -7.68
C ASP A 154 1.09 -1.52 -9.05
N LEU A 155 1.88 -0.46 -9.07
CA LEU A 155 2.47 0.12 -10.28
C LEU A 155 4.00 -0.06 -10.30
N ASP A 156 4.57 -0.78 -9.34
CA ASP A 156 5.99 -1.12 -9.33
C ASP A 156 6.20 -2.50 -9.99
N PRO A 157 6.98 -2.60 -11.09
CA PRO A 157 7.32 -3.89 -11.70
C PRO A 157 7.97 -4.91 -10.76
N GLN A 158 8.49 -4.48 -9.59
CA GLN A 158 8.99 -5.39 -8.54
C GLN A 158 7.89 -6.10 -7.76
N ALA A 159 6.62 -5.71 -7.94
CA ALA A 159 5.42 -6.37 -7.41
C ALA A 159 5.41 -6.60 -5.88
N SER A 160 6.13 -5.76 -5.12
CA SER A 160 6.27 -5.92 -3.68
C SER A 160 4.94 -5.71 -2.94
N LEU A 161 4.05 -4.84 -3.44
CA LEU A 161 2.74 -4.63 -2.85
C LEU A 161 1.84 -5.83 -3.13
N SER A 162 1.91 -6.39 -4.34
CA SER A 162 1.21 -7.62 -4.73
C SER A 162 1.56 -8.78 -3.79
N GLU A 163 2.85 -8.95 -3.47
CA GLU A 163 3.31 -9.93 -2.48
C GLU A 163 2.79 -9.66 -1.06
N LEU A 164 2.74 -8.39 -0.62
CA LEU A 164 2.15 -8.02 0.66
C LEU A 164 0.64 -8.29 0.73
N CYS A 165 -0.06 -8.18 -0.41
CA CYS A 165 -1.45 -8.56 -0.60
C CYS A 165 -1.67 -10.08 -0.67
N GLY A 166 -0.60 -10.88 -0.56
CA GLY A 166 -0.66 -12.34 -0.51
C GLY A 166 -0.65 -13.04 -1.88
N LEU A 167 -0.47 -12.29 -2.97
CA LEU A 167 -0.33 -12.85 -4.33
C LEU A 167 1.15 -13.11 -4.62
N TYR A 168 1.49 -14.30 -5.12
CA TYR A 168 2.87 -14.54 -5.55
C TYR A 168 3.05 -14.10 -7.00
N ALA A 169 3.56 -12.89 -7.20
CA ALA A 169 3.65 -12.26 -8.52
C ALA A 169 4.16 -13.22 -9.61
N GLU A 170 5.30 -13.89 -9.39
CA GLU A 170 5.90 -14.76 -10.42
C GLU A 170 5.13 -16.03 -10.79
N LYS A 171 4.18 -16.51 -9.96
CA LYS A 171 3.39 -17.72 -10.27
C LYS A 171 1.89 -17.48 -10.39
N ASP A 172 1.38 -16.46 -9.70
CA ASP A 172 -0.06 -16.19 -9.58
C ASP A 172 -0.51 -15.00 -10.42
N VAL A 173 0.42 -14.19 -10.95
CA VAL A 173 0.11 -13.00 -11.72
C VAL A 173 0.72 -13.12 -13.11
N THR A 174 -0.12 -12.92 -14.12
CA THR A 174 0.26 -12.89 -15.53
C THR A 174 0.18 -11.45 -16.06
N TRP A 175 0.58 -11.23 -17.31
CA TRP A 175 0.47 -9.92 -17.95
C TRP A 175 -0.99 -9.42 -17.94
N GLU A 176 -1.92 -10.34 -18.17
CA GLU A 176 -3.36 -10.16 -18.30
C GLU A 176 -4.05 -9.73 -17.00
N ASP A 177 -3.39 -9.96 -15.86
CA ASP A 177 -3.89 -9.63 -14.52
C ASP A 177 -3.52 -8.21 -14.08
N THR A 178 -2.61 -7.55 -14.79
CA THR A 178 -2.07 -6.24 -14.40
C THR A 178 -2.85 -5.08 -15.00
N VAL A 179 -2.36 -3.85 -14.79
CA VAL A 179 -2.86 -2.64 -15.49
C VAL A 179 -2.48 -2.58 -16.98
N LEU A 180 -1.53 -3.41 -17.45
CA LEU A 180 -1.00 -3.34 -18.81
C LEU A 180 -2.02 -3.56 -19.92
N PRO A 181 -2.96 -4.53 -19.84
CA PRO A 181 -3.96 -4.71 -20.89
C PRO A 181 -4.75 -3.42 -21.15
N TYR A 182 -5.10 -2.70 -20.08
CA TYR A 182 -5.80 -1.42 -20.18
C TYR A 182 -4.91 -0.30 -20.74
N ILE A 183 -3.61 -0.30 -20.42
CA ILE A 183 -2.66 0.65 -20.99
C ILE A 183 -2.53 0.45 -22.50
N TYR A 184 -2.57 -0.79 -22.98
CA TYR A 184 -2.48 -1.14 -24.40
C TYR A 184 -3.80 -0.91 -25.15
N ASP A 185 -4.92 -1.18 -24.50
CA ASP A 185 -6.27 -1.03 -25.05
C ASP A 185 -7.21 -0.40 -24.01
N PRO A 186 -7.29 0.94 -23.95
CA PRO A 186 -8.16 1.65 -23.02
C PRO A 186 -9.66 1.39 -23.25
N ASP A 187 -10.03 0.82 -24.40
CA ASP A 187 -11.41 0.50 -24.79
C ASP A 187 -11.78 -0.96 -24.46
N MET A 188 -10.89 -1.70 -23.79
CA MET A 188 -11.11 -3.10 -23.45
C MET A 188 -12.37 -3.33 -22.60
N GLU A 189 -13.09 -4.43 -22.85
CA GLU A 189 -14.31 -4.77 -22.14
C GLU A 189 -14.06 -4.89 -20.62
N GLY A 190 -14.90 -4.24 -19.82
CA GLY A 190 -14.78 -4.20 -18.36
C GLY A 190 -13.66 -3.29 -17.83
N GLY A 191 -12.83 -2.68 -18.69
CA GLY A 191 -11.76 -1.76 -18.30
C GLY A 191 -10.84 -2.30 -17.20
N LEU A 192 -10.34 -1.43 -16.33
CA LEU A 192 -9.54 -1.84 -15.17
C LEU A 192 -10.33 -2.65 -14.13
N ALA A 193 -11.64 -2.52 -14.05
CA ALA A 193 -12.47 -3.30 -13.12
C ALA A 193 -12.37 -4.81 -13.37
N SER A 194 -12.17 -5.22 -14.63
CA SER A 194 -11.92 -6.61 -14.99
C SER A 194 -10.61 -7.21 -14.44
N LYS A 195 -9.73 -6.38 -13.87
CA LYS A 195 -8.39 -6.74 -13.37
C LYS A 195 -8.30 -6.82 -11.86
N VAL A 196 -9.38 -6.50 -11.16
CA VAL A 196 -9.44 -6.51 -9.71
C VAL A 196 -9.46 -7.95 -9.19
N GLN A 197 -8.60 -8.24 -8.21
CA GLN A 197 -8.52 -9.53 -7.52
C GLN A 197 -8.69 -9.34 -6.02
N SER A 198 -9.40 -10.28 -5.38
CA SER A 198 -9.50 -10.28 -3.91
C SER A 198 -8.23 -10.76 -3.24
N THR A 199 -7.96 -10.24 -2.04
CA THR A 199 -6.79 -10.60 -1.24
C THR A 199 -7.17 -11.50 -0.05
N TYR A 200 -6.18 -11.92 0.75
CA TYR A 200 -6.43 -12.59 2.03
C TYR A 200 -7.13 -11.69 3.07
N TRP A 201 -7.22 -10.38 2.80
CA TRP A 201 -7.72 -9.36 3.71
C TRP A 201 -9.12 -8.88 3.27
N ASP A 202 -10.15 -9.24 4.04
CA ASP A 202 -11.52 -8.81 3.79
C ASP A 202 -11.63 -7.27 3.69
N GLY A 203 -12.23 -6.79 2.60
CA GLY A 203 -12.37 -5.35 2.32
C GLY A 203 -11.21 -4.68 1.62
N LEU A 204 -10.20 -5.45 1.23
CA LEU A 204 -9.05 -4.97 0.48
C LEU A 204 -8.87 -5.87 -0.74
N ASP A 205 -9.04 -5.27 -1.92
CA ASP A 205 -8.77 -5.91 -3.21
C ASP A 205 -7.49 -5.32 -3.82
N VAL A 206 -6.97 -5.94 -4.89
CA VAL A 206 -5.74 -5.52 -5.56
C VAL A 206 -5.82 -5.66 -7.07
N ILE A 207 -5.27 -4.70 -7.82
CA ILE A 207 -4.77 -4.92 -9.18
C ILE A 207 -3.26 -5.13 -9.07
N PRO A 208 -2.76 -6.35 -9.30
CA PRO A 208 -1.36 -6.69 -9.06
C PRO A 208 -0.42 -6.13 -10.14
N ALA A 209 0.87 -6.13 -9.81
CA ALA A 209 1.95 -5.86 -10.73
C ALA A 209 2.75 -7.12 -11.06
N HIS A 210 3.51 -7.00 -12.14
CA HIS A 210 4.51 -7.98 -12.56
C HIS A 210 5.65 -7.25 -13.27
N ASN A 211 6.79 -7.92 -13.49
CA ASN A 211 7.93 -7.34 -14.20
C ASN A 211 7.59 -6.85 -15.63
N TYR A 212 6.49 -7.34 -16.22
CA TYR A 212 6.00 -6.90 -17.52
C TYR A 212 5.64 -5.42 -17.56
N LEU A 213 5.38 -4.78 -16.40
CA LEU A 213 5.01 -3.36 -16.34
C LEU A 213 6.07 -2.44 -16.96
N HIS A 214 7.32 -2.91 -17.11
CA HIS A 214 8.35 -2.22 -17.87
C HIS A 214 7.95 -1.95 -19.34
N ASP A 215 7.06 -2.75 -19.92
CA ASP A 215 6.60 -2.59 -21.31
C ASP A 215 5.81 -1.28 -21.51
N ALA A 216 5.17 -0.77 -20.47
CA ALA A 216 4.45 0.50 -20.52
C ALA A 216 5.37 1.69 -20.86
N GLU A 217 6.65 1.62 -20.48
CA GLU A 217 7.64 2.65 -20.76
C GLU A 217 7.99 2.76 -22.25
N PHE A 218 7.69 1.72 -23.03
CA PHE A 218 7.82 1.73 -24.48
C PHE A 218 6.48 2.06 -25.16
N HIS A 219 5.38 1.51 -24.64
CA HIS A 219 4.06 1.66 -25.23
C HIS A 219 3.54 3.11 -25.17
N LEU A 220 3.49 3.71 -23.98
CA LEU A 220 2.92 5.04 -23.75
C LEU A 220 3.55 6.14 -24.63
N PRO A 221 4.89 6.30 -24.73
CA PRO A 221 5.48 7.29 -25.63
C PRO A 221 5.28 6.96 -27.12
N THR A 222 5.17 5.67 -27.48
CA THR A 222 4.91 5.27 -28.87
C THR A 222 3.48 5.61 -29.29
N ALA A 223 2.52 5.38 -28.39
CA ALA A 223 1.13 5.79 -28.58
C ALA A 223 1.02 7.31 -28.77
N GLN A 224 1.75 8.10 -27.95
CA GLN A 224 1.80 9.56 -28.09
C GLN A 224 2.32 10.03 -29.46
N LYS A 225 3.38 9.38 -29.96
CA LYS A 225 3.94 9.72 -31.28
C LYS A 225 2.99 9.40 -32.42
N THR A 226 2.15 8.39 -32.25
CA THR A 226 1.21 7.92 -33.27
C THR A 226 -0.09 8.73 -33.26
N ASN A 227 -0.52 9.18 -32.08
CA ASN A 227 -1.71 9.99 -31.89
C ASN A 227 -1.37 11.20 -31.01
N ALA A 228 -1.26 12.39 -31.62
CA ALA A 228 -0.91 13.62 -30.91
C ALA A 228 -1.93 14.03 -29.84
N ASN A 229 -3.19 13.56 -29.95
CA ASN A 229 -4.25 13.81 -28.96
C ASN A 229 -4.32 12.73 -27.89
N PHE A 230 -3.46 11.71 -27.95
CA PHE A 230 -3.32 10.78 -26.84
C PHE A 230 -2.79 11.56 -25.64
N GLU A 231 -3.34 11.28 -24.46
CA GLU A 231 -2.93 11.94 -23.22
C GLU A 231 -2.22 10.89 -22.38
N PHE A 232 -0.98 10.53 -22.79
CA PHE A 232 -0.23 9.40 -22.24
C PHE A 232 -0.08 9.43 -20.70
N TRP A 233 -0.21 10.60 -20.08
CA TRP A 233 -0.12 10.83 -18.64
C TRP A 233 -1.42 10.57 -17.88
N SER A 234 -2.56 10.43 -18.59
CA SER A 234 -3.89 10.35 -18.00
C SER A 234 -4.59 9.00 -18.17
N VAL A 235 -3.90 8.02 -18.77
CA VAL A 235 -4.48 6.71 -19.10
C VAL A 235 -5.03 6.04 -17.85
N LEU A 236 -4.22 5.90 -16.79
CA LEU A 236 -4.70 5.30 -15.54
C LEU A 236 -5.78 6.14 -14.86
N ARG A 237 -5.71 7.48 -14.93
CA ARG A 237 -6.75 8.35 -14.36
C ARG A 237 -8.13 8.03 -14.96
N LYS A 238 -8.20 7.87 -16.28
CA LYS A 238 -9.44 7.50 -16.99
C LYS A 238 -9.91 6.09 -16.60
N GLY A 239 -8.99 5.13 -16.55
CA GLY A 239 -9.31 3.75 -16.16
C GLY A 239 -9.77 3.59 -14.72
N ILE A 240 -9.28 4.45 -13.81
CA ILE A 240 -9.62 4.43 -12.39
C ILE A 240 -10.99 5.06 -12.13
N GLU A 241 -11.47 5.99 -12.96
CA GLU A 241 -12.70 6.75 -12.68
C GLU A 241 -13.93 5.85 -12.40
N PRO A 242 -14.22 4.78 -13.18
CA PRO A 242 -15.32 3.85 -12.86
C PRO A 242 -15.16 3.16 -11.50
N LEU A 243 -13.93 2.78 -11.13
CA LEU A 243 -13.61 2.11 -9.87
C LEU A 243 -13.89 2.99 -8.65
N ARG A 244 -13.93 4.31 -8.82
CA ARG A 244 -14.24 5.25 -7.73
C ARG A 244 -15.68 5.08 -7.23
N ALA A 245 -16.59 4.51 -8.01
CA ALA A 245 -17.94 4.20 -7.55
C ALA A 245 -18.01 2.94 -6.65
N GLU A 246 -16.97 2.09 -6.67
CA GLU A 246 -16.97 0.77 -6.03
C GLU A 246 -16.12 0.71 -4.74
N TYR A 247 -15.21 1.67 -4.57
CA TYR A 247 -14.26 1.74 -3.47
C TYR A 247 -14.32 3.09 -2.75
N ASP A 248 -14.11 3.10 -1.43
CA ASP A 248 -13.90 4.35 -0.68
C ASP A 248 -12.52 4.93 -0.98
N TYR A 249 -11.52 4.04 -1.11
CA TYR A 249 -10.12 4.40 -1.36
C TYR A 249 -9.51 3.53 -2.45
N ILE A 250 -8.71 4.14 -3.31
CA ILE A 250 -7.86 3.49 -4.29
C ILE A 250 -6.43 3.94 -3.99
N ILE A 251 -5.53 3.02 -3.60
CA ILE A 251 -4.18 3.34 -3.18
C ILE A 251 -3.18 2.86 -4.24
N LEU A 252 -2.38 3.79 -4.75
CA LEU A 252 -1.37 3.54 -5.77
C LEU A 252 0.01 3.38 -5.12
N ASP A 253 0.68 2.26 -5.35
CA ASP A 253 2.07 2.05 -4.98
C ASP A 253 2.96 2.16 -6.21
N THR A 254 4.01 2.98 -6.14
CA THR A 254 4.86 3.28 -7.31
C THR A 254 6.32 2.92 -7.10
N ALA A 255 7.00 2.64 -8.21
CA ALA A 255 8.45 2.47 -8.28
C ALA A 255 9.22 3.69 -7.75
N PRO A 256 10.50 3.52 -7.32
CA PRO A 256 11.33 4.62 -6.85
C PRO A 256 11.91 5.50 -7.97
N SER A 257 11.33 5.49 -9.17
CA SER A 257 11.79 6.24 -10.33
C SER A 257 10.64 7.03 -10.96
N LEU A 258 10.98 8.12 -11.63
CA LEU A 258 10.01 8.87 -12.44
C LEU A 258 9.87 8.19 -13.81
N SER A 259 8.98 7.21 -13.87
CA SER A 259 8.62 6.46 -15.08
C SER A 259 7.27 6.93 -15.64
N TYR A 260 6.91 6.55 -16.86
CA TYR A 260 5.58 6.86 -17.42
C TYR A 260 4.45 6.28 -16.59
N MET A 261 4.66 5.09 -16.00
CA MET A 261 3.71 4.50 -15.05
C MET A 261 3.56 5.36 -13.78
N THR A 262 4.69 5.80 -13.22
CA THR A 262 4.70 6.64 -12.02
C THR A 262 4.04 7.99 -12.27
N LEU A 263 4.27 8.59 -13.44
CA LEU A 263 3.58 9.79 -13.88
C LEU A 263 2.06 9.58 -13.95
N ASN A 264 1.59 8.49 -14.57
CA ASN A 264 0.17 8.19 -14.63
C ASN A 264 -0.45 8.09 -13.24
N GLY A 265 0.24 7.44 -12.29
CA GLY A 265 -0.20 7.38 -10.90
C GLY A 265 -0.27 8.75 -10.23
N LEU A 266 0.75 9.59 -10.42
CA LEU A 266 0.78 10.95 -9.88
C LEU A 266 -0.39 11.80 -10.41
N MET A 267 -0.66 11.71 -11.71
CA MET A 267 -1.75 12.47 -12.35
C MET A 267 -3.14 11.95 -11.97
N ALA A 268 -3.27 10.65 -11.67
CA ALA A 268 -4.52 10.04 -11.23
C ALA A 268 -4.88 10.31 -9.76
N ALA A 269 -3.89 10.55 -8.91
CA ALA A 269 -4.09 10.63 -7.46
C ALA A 269 -4.68 11.96 -6.99
N ASP A 270 -5.67 11.93 -6.11
CA ASP A 270 -6.21 13.13 -5.45
C ASP A 270 -5.33 13.59 -4.29
N SER A 271 -4.57 12.70 -3.65
CA SER A 271 -3.65 13.05 -2.55
C SER A 271 -2.36 12.27 -2.60
N MET A 272 -1.31 12.86 -2.02
CA MET A 272 0.04 12.26 -1.99
C MET A 272 0.50 12.04 -0.55
N VAL A 273 1.00 10.84 -0.27
CA VAL A 273 1.76 10.51 0.93
C VAL A 273 3.21 10.24 0.55
N MET A 274 4.13 11.00 1.13
CA MET A 274 5.56 10.83 0.94
C MET A 274 6.19 10.28 2.23
N PRO A 275 6.46 8.96 2.31
CA PRO A 275 7.18 8.42 3.45
C PRO A 275 8.65 8.83 3.36
N LEU A 276 9.19 9.29 4.49
CA LEU A 276 10.56 9.79 4.62
C LEU A 276 11.24 9.12 5.81
N VAL A 277 12.30 8.37 5.56
CA VAL A 277 13.17 7.89 6.65
C VAL A 277 14.02 9.07 7.12
N PRO A 278 14.07 9.38 8.43
CA PRO A 278 14.76 10.57 8.92
C PRO A 278 16.27 10.33 9.05
N GLU A 279 16.89 9.95 7.93
CA GLU A 279 18.33 9.80 7.74
C GLU A 279 18.84 10.87 6.76
N SER A 280 20.08 11.33 6.92
CA SER A 280 20.61 12.46 6.14
C SER A 280 20.55 12.24 4.63
N LEU A 281 20.89 11.03 4.14
CA LEU A 281 20.87 10.71 2.71
C LEU A 281 19.45 10.56 2.17
N ASP A 282 18.53 10.04 2.97
CA ASP A 282 17.11 9.95 2.60
C ASP A 282 16.48 11.34 2.50
N PHE A 283 16.80 12.26 3.41
CA PHE A 283 16.36 13.66 3.32
C PHE A 283 16.93 14.37 2.09
N ILE A 284 18.21 14.19 1.75
CA ILE A 284 18.78 14.80 0.54
C ILE A 284 18.09 14.21 -0.71
N SER A 285 17.84 12.90 -0.72
CA SER A 285 17.14 12.24 -1.83
C SER A 285 15.70 12.71 -1.98
N SER A 286 15.00 12.99 -0.87
CA SER A 286 13.62 13.49 -0.90
C SER A 286 13.52 14.91 -1.44
N VAL A 287 14.54 15.74 -1.30
CA VAL A 287 14.59 17.05 -1.96
C VAL A 287 14.69 16.89 -3.49
N SER A 288 15.52 15.97 -3.98
CA SER A 288 15.62 15.68 -5.42
C SER A 288 14.31 15.18 -6.03
N PHE A 289 13.49 14.45 -5.27
CA PHE A 289 12.14 14.07 -5.68
C PHE A 289 11.30 15.28 -6.07
N TRP A 290 11.29 16.32 -5.24
CA TRP A 290 10.50 17.53 -5.48
C TRP A 290 10.99 18.30 -6.71
N SER A 291 12.30 18.36 -6.94
CA SER A 291 12.84 18.99 -8.15
C SER A 291 12.36 18.28 -9.42
N LEU A 292 12.40 16.94 -9.44
CA LEU A 292 11.92 16.13 -10.57
C LEU A 292 10.40 16.24 -10.73
N PHE A 293 9.66 16.20 -9.62
CA PHE A 293 8.21 16.35 -9.64
C PHE A 293 7.79 17.73 -10.16
N ALA A 294 8.50 18.79 -9.78
CA ALA A 294 8.23 20.14 -10.27
C ALA A 294 8.51 20.28 -11.78
N GLU A 295 9.59 19.68 -12.29
CA GLU A 295 9.90 19.67 -13.72
C GLU A 295 8.78 19.01 -14.54
N VAL A 296 8.31 17.86 -14.05
CA VAL A 296 7.14 17.16 -14.63
C VAL A 296 5.89 18.02 -14.55
N ALA A 297 5.54 18.51 -13.36
CA ALA A 297 4.34 19.30 -13.15
C ALA A 297 4.32 20.52 -14.09
N ASN A 298 5.43 21.25 -14.21
CA ASN A 298 5.58 22.38 -15.11
C ASN A 298 5.32 22.02 -16.58
N GLY A 299 5.68 20.81 -17.02
CA GLY A 299 5.37 20.32 -18.37
C GLY A 299 3.87 20.10 -18.62
N PHE A 300 3.07 19.94 -17.57
CA PHE A 300 1.63 19.65 -17.66
C PHE A 300 0.73 20.79 -17.19
N VAL A 301 1.24 21.87 -16.57
CA VAL A 301 0.41 22.98 -16.05
C VAL A 301 -0.57 23.52 -17.10
N GLU A 302 -0.15 23.64 -18.37
CA GLU A 302 -1.02 24.13 -19.45
C GLU A 302 -2.06 23.11 -19.91
N HIS A 303 -1.78 21.80 -19.75
CA HIS A 303 -2.65 20.71 -20.17
C HIS A 303 -3.61 20.26 -19.05
N GLU A 304 -3.27 20.56 -17.80
CA GLU A 304 -3.91 20.00 -16.60
C GLU A 304 -4.19 21.12 -15.58
N VAL A 305 -4.83 22.19 -16.05
CA VAL A 305 -5.06 23.44 -15.28
C VAL A 305 -5.85 23.18 -13.99
N ASP A 306 -6.76 22.21 -14.01
CA ASP A 306 -7.63 21.88 -12.89
C ASP A 306 -7.04 20.82 -11.95
N LYS A 307 -5.84 20.30 -12.23
CA LYS A 307 -5.23 19.24 -11.42
C LYS A 307 -4.79 19.80 -10.06
N THR A 308 -5.47 19.35 -9.00
CA THR A 308 -5.12 19.67 -7.61
C THR A 308 -4.79 18.40 -6.82
N TYR A 309 -4.09 18.57 -5.71
CA TYR A 309 -4.04 17.56 -4.65
C TYR A 309 -4.84 18.08 -3.45
N ASP A 310 -5.76 17.26 -2.93
CA ASP A 310 -6.54 17.54 -1.73
C ASP A 310 -5.62 17.71 -0.53
N PHE A 311 -4.57 16.88 -0.44
CA PHE A 311 -3.42 17.12 0.44
C PHE A 311 -2.12 16.48 -0.05
N VAL A 312 -1.01 17.01 0.46
CA VAL A 312 0.31 16.39 0.41
C VAL A 312 0.79 16.20 1.85
N SER A 313 1.19 14.98 2.20
CA SER A 313 1.63 14.62 3.55
C SER A 313 2.98 13.92 3.51
N VAL A 314 3.99 14.52 4.14
CA VAL A 314 5.30 13.91 4.39
C VAL A 314 5.24 13.19 5.73
N LEU A 315 5.34 11.86 5.70
CA LEU A 315 5.25 11.00 6.89
C LEU A 315 6.64 10.49 7.28
N LEU A 316 7.12 10.86 8.47
CA LEU A 316 8.37 10.28 8.97
C LEU A 316 8.16 8.80 9.28
N SER A 317 8.91 7.94 8.59
CA SER A 317 8.81 6.48 8.69
C SER A 317 10.12 5.87 9.18
N ARG A 318 10.03 4.68 9.82
CA ARG A 318 11.17 4.00 10.44
C ARG A 318 12.00 4.91 11.36
N VAL A 319 11.33 5.75 12.14
CA VAL A 319 12.03 6.69 13.03
C VAL A 319 12.79 5.93 14.11
N ASP A 320 14.11 6.06 14.10
CA ASP A 320 14.97 5.58 15.18
C ASP A 320 15.04 6.64 16.29
N TYR A 321 14.69 6.25 17.51
CA TYR A 321 14.75 7.08 18.71
C TYR A 321 15.99 6.77 19.58
N GLY A 322 16.92 5.96 19.07
CA GLY A 322 18.19 5.69 19.73
C GLY A 322 19.09 6.91 19.85
N ASN A 323 20.02 6.88 20.81
CA ASN A 323 20.91 8.01 21.12
C ASN A 323 21.85 8.41 19.98
N THR A 324 22.12 7.50 19.03
CA THR A 324 22.98 7.73 17.86
C THR A 324 22.19 8.07 16.60
N SER A 325 20.86 8.20 16.72
CA SER A 325 19.98 8.47 15.59
C SER A 325 20.19 9.88 15.03
N SER A 326 20.13 10.00 13.71
CA SER A 326 20.09 11.29 13.03
C SER A 326 18.68 11.91 13.02
N ALA A 327 17.67 11.18 13.49
CA ALA A 327 16.27 11.59 13.40
C ALA A 327 15.95 12.96 14.02
N PRO A 328 16.47 13.35 15.20
CA PRO A 328 16.18 14.68 15.75
C PRO A 328 16.65 15.83 14.85
N VAL A 329 17.84 15.67 14.25
CA VAL A 329 18.42 16.68 13.36
C VAL A 329 17.64 16.72 12.05
N VAL A 330 17.41 15.56 11.43
CA VAL A 330 16.68 15.46 10.16
C VAL A 330 15.24 15.93 10.31
N ARG A 331 14.55 15.62 11.42
CA ARG A 331 13.22 16.18 11.74
C ARG A 331 13.22 17.71 11.71
N SER A 332 14.24 18.35 12.28
CA SER A 332 14.36 19.81 12.23
C SER A 332 14.53 20.34 10.82
N TRP A 333 15.21 19.60 9.94
CA TRP A 333 15.41 19.95 8.54
C TRP A 333 14.09 19.77 7.76
N SER A 334 13.43 18.64 7.95
CA SER A 334 12.12 18.34 7.37
C SER A 334 11.08 19.36 7.78
N GLN A 335 11.04 19.80 9.05
CA GLN A 335 10.09 20.82 9.49
C GLN A 335 10.31 22.16 8.78
N ARG A 336 11.58 22.54 8.56
CA ARG A 336 11.92 23.76 7.82
C ARG A 336 11.65 23.65 6.32
N ALA A 337 11.84 22.47 5.74
CA ALA A 337 11.71 22.24 4.31
C ALA A 337 10.25 22.03 3.87
N TYR A 338 9.48 21.26 4.63
CA TYR A 338 8.13 20.83 4.27
C TYR A 338 7.03 21.62 4.98
N GLY A 339 7.34 22.32 6.08
CA GLY A 339 6.37 23.15 6.79
C GLY A 339 5.12 22.36 7.17
N ASP A 340 3.96 22.84 6.71
CA ASP A 340 2.65 22.25 7.00
C ASP A 340 2.42 20.89 6.33
N TRP A 341 3.25 20.53 5.34
CA TRP A 341 3.18 19.20 4.71
C TRP A 341 3.87 18.14 5.57
N LEU A 342 4.71 18.50 6.54
CA LEU A 342 5.27 17.52 7.47
C LEU A 342 4.21 17.09 8.47
N HIS A 343 3.77 15.84 8.37
CA HIS A 343 2.79 15.30 9.28
C HIS A 343 3.39 15.10 10.68
N THR A 344 2.58 15.34 11.73
CA THR A 344 3.04 15.26 13.13
C THR A 344 3.22 13.84 13.64
N THR A 345 2.50 12.88 13.07
CA THR A 345 2.65 11.46 13.39
C THR A 345 3.96 10.91 12.82
N GLU A 346 4.67 10.12 13.62
CA GLU A 346 5.89 9.44 13.23
C GLU A 346 5.73 7.93 13.40
N ILE A 347 6.17 7.16 12.41
CA ILE A 347 6.14 5.69 12.46
C ILE A 347 7.50 5.18 12.97
N PRO A 348 7.59 4.62 14.19
CA PRO A 348 8.85 4.18 14.77
C PRO A 348 9.46 2.98 14.03
N ALA A 349 10.79 2.88 14.05
CA ALA A 349 11.48 1.66 13.63
C ALA A 349 11.12 0.47 14.55
N SER A 350 11.07 -0.74 13.98
CA SER A 350 10.82 -1.98 14.72
C SER A 350 11.68 -3.12 14.21
N SER A 351 12.39 -3.78 15.13
CA SER A 351 13.20 -4.98 14.86
C SER A 351 12.36 -6.23 14.58
N VAL A 352 11.04 -6.18 14.87
CA VAL A 352 10.12 -7.29 14.59
C VAL A 352 9.93 -7.48 13.09
N MET A 353 9.98 -6.39 12.32
CA MET A 353 9.77 -6.39 10.87
C MET A 353 11.01 -6.82 10.07
N SER A 354 12.17 -6.96 10.72
CA SER A 354 13.42 -7.39 10.08
C SER A 354 13.70 -8.89 10.18
N ASN A 355 12.79 -9.67 10.79
CA ASN A 355 12.99 -11.10 11.01
C ASN A 355 12.47 -11.92 9.81
N GLY A 356 13.29 -12.81 9.24
CA GLY A 356 13.06 -13.44 7.92
C GLY A 356 11.75 -14.21 7.74
N ALA A 357 11.15 -14.72 8.83
CA ALA A 357 9.83 -15.38 8.78
C ALA A 357 8.65 -14.40 8.63
N LEU A 358 8.88 -13.10 8.86
CA LEU A 358 7.88 -12.03 8.81
C LEU A 358 8.10 -11.07 7.63
N ALA A 359 9.00 -11.41 6.69
CA ALA A 359 9.42 -10.55 5.59
C ALA A 359 8.28 -10.03 4.69
N PHE A 360 7.10 -10.67 4.74
CA PHE A 360 5.90 -10.29 3.99
C PHE A 360 4.70 -9.96 4.89
N SER A 361 4.96 -9.60 6.16
CA SER A 361 3.94 -9.19 7.12
C SER A 361 4.03 -7.71 7.46
N THR A 362 2.89 -7.11 7.74
CA THR A 362 2.74 -5.74 8.23
C THR A 362 2.49 -5.71 9.73
N VAL A 363 2.40 -4.50 10.31
CA VAL A 363 1.99 -4.33 11.73
C VAL A 363 0.57 -4.84 12.00
N PHE A 364 -0.25 -4.94 10.95
CA PHE A 364 -1.65 -5.33 11.04
C PHE A 364 -1.84 -6.84 10.90
N ASP A 365 -0.91 -7.54 10.24
CA ASP A 365 -0.95 -9.00 10.08
C ASP A 365 -0.63 -9.76 11.37
N LEU A 366 0.16 -9.14 12.25
CA LEU A 366 0.68 -9.81 13.45
C LEU A 366 -0.38 -9.86 14.55
N SER A 367 -0.85 -11.06 14.86
CA SER A 367 -1.64 -11.33 16.08
C SER A 367 -0.73 -11.29 17.31
N ARG A 368 -1.26 -10.85 18.46
CA ARG A 368 -0.48 -10.71 19.71
C ARG A 368 -0.02 -12.09 20.23
N ALA A 369 1.11 -12.61 19.75
CA ALA A 369 1.93 -13.52 20.56
C ALA A 369 2.53 -12.71 21.72
N GLU A 370 2.34 -13.18 22.96
CA GLU A 370 2.51 -12.39 24.20
C GLU A 370 3.86 -11.67 24.36
N THR A 371 4.92 -12.16 23.72
CA THR A 371 6.29 -11.64 23.87
C THR A 371 6.60 -10.40 23.00
N VAL A 372 5.76 -10.06 22.00
CA VAL A 372 6.04 -9.00 20.99
C VAL A 372 5.05 -7.82 21.03
N ALA A 373 3.99 -7.93 21.83
CA ALA A 373 2.82 -7.04 21.78
C ALA A 373 3.14 -5.54 22.02
N LYS A 374 4.06 -5.20 22.94
CA LYS A 374 4.41 -3.79 23.23
C LYS A 374 5.17 -3.13 22.08
N THR A 375 6.13 -3.83 21.48
CA THR A 375 6.91 -3.32 20.35
C THR A 375 6.04 -3.16 19.11
N LEU A 376 5.10 -4.09 18.89
CA LEU A 376 4.13 -4.00 17.80
C LEU A 376 3.18 -2.81 17.98
N ALA A 377 2.63 -2.62 19.18
CA ALA A 377 1.72 -1.52 19.49
C ALA A 377 2.36 -0.14 19.25
N ARG A 378 3.67 0.00 19.52
CA ARG A 378 4.43 1.22 19.28
C ARG A 378 4.44 1.66 17.81
N VAL A 379 4.30 0.72 16.87
CA VAL A 379 4.23 1.05 15.43
C VAL A 379 2.79 1.05 14.93
N LYS A 380 1.97 0.10 15.40
CA LYS A 380 0.57 -0.03 14.98
C LYS A 380 -0.26 1.19 15.35
N GLN A 381 -0.14 1.71 16.57
CA GLN A 381 -0.98 2.82 17.01
C GLN A 381 -0.75 4.11 16.21
N PRO A 382 0.50 4.59 16.00
CA PRO A 382 0.74 5.74 15.11
C PRO A 382 0.18 5.53 13.70
N MET A 383 0.29 4.31 13.16
CA MET A 383 -0.28 4.02 11.84
C MET A 383 -1.82 4.07 11.84
N VAL A 384 -2.48 3.57 12.88
CA VAL A 384 -3.93 3.68 13.06
C VAL A 384 -4.35 5.15 13.14
N ASP A 385 -3.63 5.97 13.93
CA ASP A 385 -3.91 7.39 14.08
C ASP A 385 -3.73 8.15 12.76
N TYR A 386 -2.70 7.77 11.98
CA TYR A 386 -2.48 8.33 10.64
C TYR A 386 -3.59 7.95 9.64
N CYS A 387 -4.05 6.70 9.66
CA CYS A 387 -5.18 6.26 8.83
C CYS A 387 -6.47 6.99 9.21
N LYS A 388 -6.70 7.22 10.51
CA LYS A 388 -7.82 8.04 10.99
C LYS A 388 -7.72 9.46 10.44
N TRP A 389 -6.55 10.09 10.52
CA TRP A 389 -6.36 11.44 9.98
C TRP A 389 -6.67 11.51 8.47
N ILE A 390 -6.15 10.57 7.67
CA ILE A 390 -6.46 10.47 6.23
C ILE A 390 -7.97 10.36 6.01
N ASP A 391 -8.63 9.49 6.77
CA ASP A 391 -10.07 9.26 6.64
C ASP A 391 -10.88 10.50 6.99
N ASP A 392 -10.51 11.19 8.08
CA ASP A 392 -11.17 12.41 8.53
C ASP A 392 -11.08 13.54 7.48
N GLN A 393 -9.95 13.68 6.74
CA GLN A 393 -9.82 14.65 5.65
C GLN A 393 -10.90 14.50 4.57
N TYR A 394 -11.29 13.26 4.26
CA TYR A 394 -12.27 12.98 3.20
C TYR A 394 -13.69 12.84 3.73
N VAL A 395 -13.88 12.43 4.98
CA VAL A 395 -15.18 12.45 5.65
C VAL A 395 -15.77 13.86 5.64
N GLU A 396 -14.97 14.90 5.89
CA GLU A 396 -15.41 16.29 5.79
C GLU A 396 -15.94 16.63 4.39
N GLN A 397 -15.22 16.20 3.34
CA GLN A 397 -15.64 16.43 1.96
C GLN A 397 -16.88 15.61 1.57
N TRP A 398 -16.98 14.35 2.00
CA TRP A 398 -18.17 13.53 1.75
C TRP A 398 -19.41 14.03 2.50
N ARG A 399 -19.23 14.67 3.67
CA ARG A 399 -20.31 15.35 4.39
C ARG A 399 -20.73 16.66 3.73
N ALA A 400 -19.79 17.44 3.21
CA ALA A 400 -20.09 18.73 2.56
C ALA A 400 -20.91 18.59 1.27
N GLY A 401 -20.95 17.39 0.67
CA GLY A 401 -21.84 17.06 -0.44
C GLY A 401 -23.22 16.53 -0.04
N GLN A 402 -23.59 16.59 1.25
CA GLN A 402 -24.97 16.44 1.74
C GLN A 402 -25.68 17.80 1.67
#